data_AF-A0AAV4W6E4-F1
#
_entry.id   AF-A0AAV4W6E4-F1
#
_cell.length_a   1.000
_cell.length_b   1.000
_cell.length_c   1.000
_cell.angle_alpha   90.00
_cell.angle_beta   90.00
_cell.angle_gamma   90.00
#
_symmetry.space_group_name_H-M   'P 1'
#
loop_
_entity.id
_entity.type
_entity.pdbx_description
1 polymer ?
#
loop_
_entity_poly.entity_id
_entity_poly.type
_entity_poly.pdbx_seq_one_letter_code
_entity_poly.pdbx_strand_id
1 'polypeptide(L)'
;MISTNAFEMWQFAPNSIHYLLSLWQRMVASVPYVKASEPHLLETFTPEVTRAFVTSRLESVAEPYMQTMEFEYQFSIGLAGMKGFVLGYCCLHSIMDNLEDPFEDLGMIQQQLDQVSIIGRCEYEKTCALLVQLFDQSAQHYQDIINIAPLPQVDVTIQEGQLTWLVYIIAAAIGGRVAFNTADEYDALDGELICRVLQLMNLTDNRISQGGCEKLELAMIYFFQQFRKIYVGDQIQRTSKVYKRLSEVLGVSDESMVLSVFVRKILTNLKYWSRSEQITNRTLQLLSDLSVGYTSVRKLVKLEEVQFMLNNHTSEHFPFLGIDMQISDMRCRSVFYTALGRLLLINLGEDEEKFEQFMLPLTATFDAVGNALSVAENGVYNETETKKKLIGLARDLRGLAFAFNTKISYMMLFEWIYPTYTPVLHRAIEMWYHDPDVTTPVLKLFAELVVNRSQRLQFDISSPNGVLLFREASNVIVNYGTRLLTMTNVQKDQMYRMKYPFTV
;
A
#
# COMPACT_ATOMS: atom_id res chain seq x y z
N MET A 1 -21.40 -20.66 22.89
CA MET A 1 -21.37 -20.30 24.33
C MET A 1 -19.96 -20.15 24.87
N ILE A 2 -19.11 -21.20 24.96
CA ILE A 2 -17.71 -21.01 25.41
C ILE A 2 -16.89 -20.18 24.41
N SER A 3 -17.09 -20.43 23.12
CA SER A 3 -16.43 -19.68 22.04
C SER A 3 -16.85 -18.21 21.98
N THR A 4 -18.14 -17.92 22.13
CA THR A 4 -18.71 -16.56 22.09
C THR A 4 -18.18 -15.72 23.24
N ASN A 5 -18.16 -16.27 24.46
CA ASN A 5 -17.65 -15.57 25.64
C ASN A 5 -16.12 -15.37 25.58
N ALA A 6 -15.39 -16.25 24.88
CA ALA A 6 -13.94 -16.09 24.71
C ALA A 6 -13.56 -14.90 23.80
N PHE A 7 -14.42 -14.52 22.85
CA PHE A 7 -14.20 -13.31 22.04
C PHE A 7 -14.42 -12.02 22.84
N GLU A 8 -15.35 -12.03 23.80
CA GLU A 8 -15.58 -10.90 24.71
C GLU A 8 -14.38 -10.67 25.67
N MET A 9 -13.62 -11.73 25.99
CA MET A 9 -12.43 -11.66 26.85
C MET A 9 -11.11 -11.47 26.07
N TRP A 10 -11.16 -10.77 24.94
CA TRP A 10 -10.02 -10.64 24.00
C TRP A 10 -8.74 -10.08 24.64
N GLN A 11 -8.88 -9.21 25.65
CA GLN A 11 -7.80 -8.58 26.40
C GLN A 11 -6.93 -9.57 27.17
N PHE A 12 -7.47 -10.73 27.55
CA PHE A 12 -6.78 -11.68 28.44
C PHE A 12 -6.02 -12.79 27.69
N ALA A 13 -6.31 -13.00 26.39
CA ALA A 13 -5.67 -14.05 25.60
C ALA A 13 -5.78 -13.83 24.07
N PRO A 14 -5.08 -12.85 23.48
CA PRO A 14 -5.13 -12.57 22.04
C PRO A 14 -4.72 -13.78 21.17
N ASN A 15 -3.76 -14.59 21.65
CA ASN A 15 -3.34 -15.83 20.98
C ASN A 15 -4.45 -16.89 20.94
N SER A 16 -5.33 -16.94 21.94
CA SER A 16 -6.41 -17.93 22.01
C SER A 16 -7.50 -17.69 20.96
N ILE A 17 -7.71 -16.43 20.56
CA ILE A 17 -8.66 -16.05 19.50
C ILE A 17 -8.26 -16.70 18.18
N HIS A 18 -6.98 -16.64 17.82
CA HIS A 18 -6.47 -17.24 16.59
C HIS A 18 -6.71 -18.76 16.54
N TYR A 19 -6.45 -19.48 17.64
CA TYR A 19 -6.69 -20.92 17.69
C TYR A 19 -8.18 -21.26 17.61
N LEU A 20 -9.02 -20.48 18.26
CA LEU A 20 -10.46 -20.68 18.24
C LEU A 20 -11.04 -20.42 16.85
N LEU A 21 -10.64 -19.34 16.18
CA LEU A 21 -10.99 -19.06 14.80
C LEU A 21 -10.47 -20.14 13.84
N SER A 22 -9.24 -20.62 14.04
CA SER A 22 -8.68 -21.74 13.26
C SER A 22 -9.51 -23.01 13.38
N LEU A 23 -10.02 -23.32 14.58
CA LEU A 23 -10.90 -24.47 14.80
C LEU A 23 -12.19 -24.32 14.00
N TRP A 24 -12.88 -23.18 14.14
CA TRP A 24 -14.13 -22.91 13.42
C TRP A 24 -13.93 -22.90 11.90
N GLN A 25 -12.88 -22.25 11.41
CA GLN A 25 -12.51 -22.24 10.00
C GLN A 25 -12.36 -23.67 9.46
N ARG A 26 -11.61 -24.54 10.16
CA ARG A 26 -11.42 -25.94 9.74
C ARG A 26 -12.72 -26.74 9.75
N MET A 27 -13.59 -26.50 10.75
CA MET A 27 -14.90 -27.14 10.80
C MET A 27 -15.75 -26.74 9.57
N VAL A 28 -15.86 -25.44 9.28
CA VAL A 28 -16.62 -24.93 8.13
C VAL A 28 -16.02 -25.40 6.80
N ALA A 29 -14.71 -25.31 6.63
CA ALA A 29 -14.04 -25.72 5.40
C ALA A 29 -14.15 -27.23 5.11
N SER A 30 -14.41 -28.05 6.14
CA SER A 30 -14.60 -29.49 5.99
C SER A 30 -16.00 -29.87 5.48
N VAL A 31 -17.00 -28.99 5.61
CA VAL A 31 -18.41 -29.28 5.29
C VAL A 31 -18.61 -29.86 3.88
N PRO A 32 -18.01 -29.32 2.80
CA PRO A 32 -18.18 -29.87 1.45
C PRO A 32 -17.67 -31.32 1.30
N TYR A 33 -16.80 -31.78 2.20
CA TYR A 33 -16.16 -33.10 2.15
C TYR A 33 -16.81 -34.13 3.08
N VAL A 34 -17.68 -33.70 3.99
CA VAL A 34 -18.37 -34.57 4.93
C VAL A 34 -19.58 -35.21 4.24
N LYS A 35 -19.50 -36.51 3.96
CA LYS A 35 -20.59 -37.32 3.38
C LYS A 35 -21.61 -37.81 4.44
N ALA A 36 -21.49 -37.36 5.67
CA ALA A 36 -22.34 -37.81 6.77
C ALA A 36 -23.75 -37.23 6.61
N SER A 37 -24.77 -38.07 6.79
CA SER A 37 -26.19 -37.69 6.75
C SER A 37 -26.70 -37.07 8.06
N GLU A 38 -25.83 -36.91 9.06
CA GLU A 38 -26.21 -36.30 10.33
C GLU A 38 -26.24 -34.78 10.22
N PRO A 39 -27.27 -34.11 10.77
CA PRO A 39 -27.39 -32.66 10.73
C PRO A 39 -26.27 -32.01 11.55
N HIS A 40 -25.47 -31.15 10.93
CA HIS A 40 -24.52 -30.29 11.64
C HIS A 40 -25.19 -28.98 12.08
N LEU A 41 -24.76 -28.43 13.22
CA LEU A 41 -25.31 -27.17 13.75
C LEU A 41 -24.51 -25.93 13.31
N LEU A 42 -23.65 -26.05 12.29
CA LEU A 42 -22.79 -24.96 11.81
C LEU A 42 -23.59 -23.76 11.29
N GLU A 43 -24.72 -24.00 10.61
CA GLU A 43 -25.64 -22.95 10.12
C GLU A 43 -26.28 -22.13 11.25
N THR A 44 -26.34 -22.71 12.46
CA THR A 44 -26.87 -22.06 13.66
C THR A 44 -25.78 -21.29 14.40
N PHE A 45 -24.59 -21.87 14.58
CA PHE A 45 -23.54 -21.28 15.42
C PHE A 45 -22.55 -20.38 14.67
N THR A 46 -22.32 -20.57 13.38
CA THR A 46 -21.40 -19.69 12.62
C THR A 46 -21.83 -18.23 12.60
N PRO A 47 -23.14 -17.87 12.47
CA PRO A 47 -23.58 -16.47 12.60
C PRO A 47 -23.33 -15.89 14.00
N GLU A 48 -23.47 -16.70 15.06
CA GLU A 48 -23.21 -16.25 16.43
C GLU A 48 -21.72 -15.98 16.67
N VAL A 49 -20.86 -16.85 16.16
CA VAL A 49 -19.40 -16.70 16.21
C VAL A 49 -18.95 -15.45 15.46
N THR A 50 -19.46 -15.25 14.23
CA THR A 50 -19.16 -14.05 13.45
C THR A 50 -19.66 -12.80 14.16
N ARG A 51 -20.88 -12.82 14.72
CA ARG A 51 -21.40 -11.68 15.50
C ARG A 51 -20.53 -11.36 16.70
N ALA A 52 -20.20 -12.36 17.51
CA ALA A 52 -19.35 -12.17 18.69
C ALA A 52 -17.98 -11.59 18.31
N PHE A 53 -17.36 -12.10 17.24
CA PHE A 53 -16.10 -11.55 16.75
C PHE A 53 -16.26 -10.08 16.32
N VAL A 54 -17.24 -9.76 15.46
CA VAL A 54 -17.44 -8.38 14.96
C VAL A 54 -17.70 -7.43 16.12
N THR A 55 -18.64 -7.77 17.01
CA THR A 55 -18.99 -6.96 18.18
C THR A 55 -17.79 -6.72 19.08
N SER A 56 -17.01 -7.76 19.41
CA SER A 56 -15.81 -7.60 20.25
C SER A 56 -14.79 -6.61 19.65
N ARG A 57 -14.66 -6.57 18.32
CA ARG A 57 -13.76 -5.66 17.63
C ARG A 57 -14.27 -4.22 17.65
N LEU A 58 -15.57 -4.00 17.50
CA LEU A 58 -16.15 -2.65 17.60
C LEU A 58 -16.06 -2.09 19.02
N GLU A 59 -16.25 -2.94 20.03
CA GLU A 59 -16.14 -2.57 21.44
C GLU A 59 -14.70 -2.26 21.84
N SER A 60 -13.72 -3.02 21.30
CA SER A 60 -12.28 -2.80 21.59
C SER A 60 -11.78 -1.39 21.29
N VAL A 61 -12.46 -0.67 20.39
CA VAL A 61 -12.10 0.70 20.02
C VAL A 61 -12.56 1.71 21.08
N ALA A 62 -13.69 1.47 21.74
CA ALA A 62 -14.29 2.38 22.69
C ALA A 62 -13.75 2.21 24.12
N GLU A 63 -13.28 1.00 24.47
CA GLU A 63 -12.83 0.66 25.83
C GLU A 63 -11.75 1.59 26.41
N PRO A 64 -10.68 1.97 25.68
CA PRO A 64 -9.66 2.89 26.21
C PRO A 64 -10.25 4.24 26.65
N TYR A 65 -11.23 4.74 25.89
CA TYR A 65 -11.84 6.05 26.14
C TYR A 65 -12.90 5.99 27.24
N MET A 66 -13.69 4.92 27.30
CA MET A 66 -14.68 4.73 28.38
C MET A 66 -14.01 4.61 29.75
N GLN A 67 -12.88 3.90 29.85
CA GLN A 67 -12.11 3.82 31.09
C GLN A 67 -11.59 5.22 31.49
N THR A 68 -11.07 6.02 30.55
CA THR A 68 -10.60 7.37 30.88
C THR A 68 -11.72 8.29 31.39
N MET A 69 -12.91 8.23 30.79
CA MET A 69 -14.06 9.03 31.22
C MET A 69 -14.59 8.62 32.60
N GLU A 70 -14.61 7.32 32.93
CA GLU A 70 -14.97 6.85 34.27
C GLU A 70 -14.01 7.36 35.34
N PHE A 71 -12.70 7.36 35.05
CA PHE A 71 -11.70 7.90 35.97
C PHE A 71 -11.83 9.43 36.16
N GLU A 72 -12.06 10.19 35.09
CA GLU A 72 -12.33 11.63 35.17
C GLU A 72 -13.63 11.95 35.93
N TYR A 73 -14.67 11.14 35.73
CA TYR A 73 -15.93 11.29 36.46
C TYR A 73 -15.75 11.00 37.95
N GLN A 74 -15.09 9.90 38.32
CA GLN A 74 -14.75 9.57 39.72
C GLN A 74 -13.89 10.65 40.38
N PHE A 75 -13.04 11.33 39.59
CA PHE A 75 -12.26 12.48 40.03
C PHE A 75 -13.14 13.71 40.30
N SER A 76 -14.11 14.01 39.43
CA SER A 76 -15.02 15.15 39.58
C SER A 76 -15.90 15.09 40.84
N ILE A 77 -16.20 13.88 41.32
CA ILE A 77 -16.98 13.62 42.56
C ILE A 77 -16.10 13.54 43.82
N GLY A 78 -14.80 13.87 43.74
CA GLY A 78 -13.94 14.08 44.91
C GLY A 78 -13.49 12.82 45.66
N LEU A 79 -13.56 11.64 45.03
CA LEU A 79 -13.20 10.36 45.68
C LEU A 79 -11.69 10.10 45.80
N ALA A 80 -10.80 10.94 45.23
CA ALA A 80 -9.35 10.70 45.22
C ALA A 80 -8.55 11.85 45.87
N GLY A 81 -7.84 11.56 46.97
CA GLY A 81 -6.90 12.51 47.61
C GLY A 81 -5.60 12.71 46.82
N MET A 82 -4.90 13.83 47.03
CA MET A 82 -3.67 14.26 46.30
C MET A 82 -2.55 13.21 46.13
N LYS A 83 -2.45 12.16 46.96
CA LYS A 83 -1.48 11.06 46.75
C LYS A 83 -1.92 10.02 45.71
N GLY A 84 -3.23 9.86 45.51
CA GLY A 84 -3.80 9.11 44.38
C GLY A 84 -3.66 9.82 43.05
N PHE A 85 -3.33 11.11 43.05
CA PHE A 85 -3.14 11.94 41.84
C PHE A 85 -1.95 11.48 41.00
N VAL A 86 -0.78 11.29 41.62
CA VAL A 86 0.46 10.88 40.92
C VAL A 86 0.45 9.39 40.58
N LEU A 87 -0.04 8.55 41.49
CA LEU A 87 -0.18 7.11 41.27
C LEU A 87 -1.26 6.79 40.22
N GLY A 88 -2.36 7.54 40.21
CA GLY A 88 -3.45 7.41 39.24
C GLY A 88 -3.02 7.81 37.84
N TYR A 89 -2.37 8.96 37.67
CA TYR A 89 -1.83 9.37 36.35
C TYR A 89 -0.69 8.47 35.87
N CYS A 90 0.21 8.00 36.76
CA CYS A 90 1.23 7.03 36.37
C CYS A 90 0.65 5.64 36.04
N CYS A 91 -0.40 5.18 36.73
CA CYS A 91 -1.14 3.97 36.35
C CYS A 91 -1.90 4.17 35.05
N LEU A 92 -2.58 5.31 34.84
CA LEU A 92 -3.32 5.58 33.61
C LEU A 92 -2.37 5.67 32.41
N HIS A 93 -1.23 6.35 32.55
CA HIS A 93 -0.18 6.39 31.52
C HIS A 93 0.39 4.99 31.29
N SER A 94 0.67 4.22 32.34
CA SER A 94 1.16 2.84 32.23
C SER A 94 0.12 1.81 31.75
N ILE A 95 -1.19 2.10 31.87
CA ILE A 95 -2.29 1.27 31.34
C ILE A 95 -2.58 1.66 29.89
N MET A 96 -2.54 2.95 29.55
CA MET A 96 -2.63 3.42 28.17
C MET A 96 -1.41 3.00 27.34
N ASP A 97 -0.21 2.92 27.93
CA ASP A 97 0.98 2.35 27.30
C ASP A 97 0.92 0.81 27.18
N ASN A 98 0.00 0.14 27.89
CA ASN A 98 -0.19 -1.33 27.86
C ASN A 98 -1.49 -1.78 27.16
N LEU A 99 -2.37 -0.86 26.76
CA LEU A 99 -3.51 -1.17 25.89
C LEU A 99 -2.97 -1.20 24.47
N GLU A 100 -2.54 -2.38 24.03
CA GLU A 100 -2.08 -2.62 22.65
C GLU A 100 -3.11 -2.03 21.67
N ASP A 101 -2.67 -1.14 20.79
CA ASP A 101 -3.54 -0.60 19.76
C ASP A 101 -4.01 -1.76 18.87
N PRO A 102 -5.34 -1.99 18.72
CA PRO A 102 -5.87 -3.17 18.06
C PRO A 102 -5.49 -3.27 16.58
N PHE A 103 -4.85 -2.24 16.02
CA PHE A 103 -4.38 -2.16 14.63
C PHE A 103 -2.86 -2.28 14.45
N GLU A 104 -2.07 -2.51 15.50
CA GLU A 104 -0.60 -2.57 15.42
C GLU A 104 -0.10 -3.76 14.59
N ASP A 105 -0.59 -4.97 14.88
CA ASP A 105 -0.18 -6.18 14.16
C ASP A 105 -1.11 -6.49 12.97
N LEU A 106 -0.87 -5.77 11.87
CA LEU A 106 -1.57 -6.01 10.60
C LEU A 106 -1.45 -7.46 10.11
N GLY A 107 -0.37 -8.18 10.44
CA GLY A 107 -0.16 -9.57 10.06
C GLY A 107 -1.11 -10.52 10.79
N MET A 108 -1.21 -10.36 12.11
CA MET A 108 -2.17 -11.10 12.94
C MET A 108 -3.62 -10.77 12.56
N ILE A 109 -3.92 -9.49 12.31
CA ILE A 109 -5.25 -9.05 11.88
C ILE A 109 -5.62 -9.75 10.57
N GLN A 110 -4.73 -9.74 9.57
CA GLN A 110 -4.99 -10.39 8.29
C GLN A 110 -5.26 -11.90 8.44
N GLN A 111 -4.51 -12.59 9.31
CA GLN A 111 -4.76 -14.01 9.59
C GLN A 111 -6.14 -14.26 10.23
N GLN A 112 -6.53 -13.45 11.20
CA GLN A 112 -7.86 -13.56 11.83
C GLN A 112 -8.98 -13.26 10.82
N LEU A 113 -8.79 -12.25 9.98
CA LEU A 113 -9.74 -11.89 8.93
C LEU A 113 -9.89 -13.00 7.88
N ASP A 114 -8.79 -13.65 7.47
CA ASP A 114 -8.85 -14.80 6.56
C ASP A 114 -9.68 -15.95 7.18
N GLN A 115 -9.52 -16.22 8.48
CA GLN A 115 -10.29 -17.24 9.20
C GLN A 115 -11.77 -16.87 9.31
N VAL A 116 -12.06 -15.65 9.76
CA VAL A 116 -13.44 -15.13 9.93
C VAL A 116 -14.17 -15.05 8.59
N SER A 117 -13.48 -14.71 7.51
CA SER A 117 -14.09 -14.68 6.18
C SER A 117 -14.67 -16.03 5.78
N ILE A 118 -13.98 -17.13 6.10
CA ILE A 118 -14.44 -18.49 5.80
C ILE A 118 -15.63 -18.86 6.69
N ILE A 119 -15.56 -18.52 7.98
CA ILE A 119 -16.66 -18.79 8.93
C ILE A 119 -17.92 -18.02 8.52
N GLY A 120 -17.79 -16.73 8.23
CA GLY A 120 -18.92 -15.86 7.86
C GLY A 120 -19.58 -16.23 6.54
N ARG A 121 -18.83 -16.83 5.60
CA ARG A 121 -19.39 -17.32 4.32
C ARG A 121 -20.17 -18.63 4.44
N CYS A 122 -20.13 -19.32 5.58
CA CYS A 122 -21.03 -20.45 5.86
C CYS A 122 -22.50 -20.03 5.79
N GLU A 123 -22.82 -18.85 6.32
CA GLU A 123 -24.17 -18.27 6.38
C GLU A 123 -24.11 -16.83 5.88
N TYR A 124 -23.73 -16.67 4.61
CA TYR A 124 -23.28 -15.38 4.09
C TYR A 124 -24.37 -14.31 4.11
N GLU A 125 -25.62 -14.65 3.85
CA GLU A 125 -26.75 -13.72 3.94
C GLU A 125 -26.89 -13.10 5.33
N LYS A 126 -26.81 -13.92 6.39
CA LYS A 126 -26.89 -13.47 7.78
C LYS A 126 -25.68 -12.61 8.14
N THR A 127 -24.49 -12.99 7.66
CA THR A 127 -23.26 -12.21 7.85
C THR A 127 -23.37 -10.85 7.18
N CYS A 128 -23.77 -10.79 5.91
CA CYS A 128 -23.96 -9.54 5.18
C CYS A 128 -25.02 -8.64 5.83
N ALA A 129 -26.15 -9.20 6.28
CA ALA A 129 -27.17 -8.43 6.97
C ALA A 129 -26.65 -7.79 8.27
N LEU A 130 -25.86 -8.53 9.05
CA LEU A 130 -25.20 -8.00 10.25
C LEU A 130 -24.21 -6.87 9.89
N LEU A 131 -23.35 -7.09 8.90
CA LEU A 131 -22.33 -6.10 8.50
C LEU A 131 -22.98 -4.82 7.96
N VAL A 132 -24.04 -4.95 7.15
CA VAL A 132 -24.84 -3.82 6.66
C VAL A 132 -25.41 -3.01 7.83
N GLN A 133 -26.05 -3.67 8.79
CA GLN A 133 -26.66 -3.00 9.94
C GLN A 133 -25.62 -2.22 10.75
N LEU A 134 -24.50 -2.86 11.10
CA LEU A 134 -23.45 -2.24 11.90
C LEU A 134 -22.74 -1.11 11.14
N PHE A 135 -22.49 -1.30 9.85
CA PHE A 135 -21.88 -0.27 9.00
C PHE A 135 -22.77 0.95 8.85
N ASP A 136 -24.04 0.77 8.52
CA ASP A 136 -24.96 1.89 8.32
C ASP A 136 -25.12 2.68 9.63
N GLN A 137 -25.15 2.00 10.78
CA GLN A 137 -25.17 2.64 12.10
C GLN A 137 -23.91 3.48 12.38
N SER A 138 -22.71 2.89 12.25
CA SER A 138 -21.45 3.60 12.50
C SER A 138 -21.20 4.71 11.49
N ALA A 139 -21.53 4.50 10.21
CA ALA A 139 -21.34 5.50 9.16
C ALA A 139 -22.27 6.70 9.35
N GLN A 140 -23.53 6.47 9.74
CA GLN A 140 -24.46 7.55 10.06
C GLN A 140 -23.98 8.34 11.28
N HIS A 141 -23.56 7.65 12.35
CA HIS A 141 -23.06 8.34 13.53
C HIS A 141 -21.81 9.17 13.24
N TYR A 142 -20.86 8.60 12.47
CA TYR A 142 -19.70 9.33 11.98
C TYR A 142 -20.09 10.57 11.16
N GLN A 143 -21.07 10.44 10.26
CA GLN A 143 -21.54 11.58 9.46
C GLN A 143 -22.21 12.66 10.32
N ASP A 144 -22.90 12.29 11.39
CA ASP A 144 -23.54 13.23 12.29
C ASP A 144 -22.49 14.02 13.10
N ILE A 145 -21.50 13.33 13.69
CA ILE A 145 -20.51 13.96 14.57
C ILE A 145 -19.50 14.85 13.83
N ILE A 146 -19.17 14.53 12.57
CA ILE A 146 -18.18 15.31 11.81
C ILE A 146 -18.71 16.67 11.35
N ASN A 147 -20.02 16.88 11.43
CA ASN A 147 -20.67 18.15 11.12
C ASN A 147 -20.86 19.04 12.36
N ILE A 148 -20.48 18.58 13.55
CA ILE A 148 -20.58 19.32 14.82
C ILE A 148 -19.34 20.20 15.01
N ALA A 149 -19.54 21.44 15.47
CA ALA A 149 -18.47 22.38 15.83
C ALA A 149 -18.60 22.82 17.30
N PRO A 150 -17.55 22.69 18.14
CA PRO A 150 -16.22 22.12 17.84
C PRO A 150 -16.27 20.60 17.61
N LEU A 151 -15.31 20.08 16.83
CA LEU A 151 -15.28 18.67 16.44
C LEU A 151 -15.04 17.77 17.67
N PRO A 152 -15.94 16.82 18.00
CA PRO A 152 -15.76 15.90 19.12
C PRO A 152 -14.66 14.87 18.82
N GLN A 153 -13.40 15.20 19.12
CA GLN A 153 -12.22 14.42 18.70
C GLN A 153 -12.26 12.94 19.16
N VAL A 154 -12.72 12.69 20.39
CA VAL A 154 -12.81 11.33 20.94
C VAL A 154 -13.85 10.51 20.20
N ASP A 155 -15.07 11.04 20.05
CA ASP A 155 -16.16 10.34 19.34
C ASP A 155 -15.80 10.07 17.88
N VAL A 156 -15.13 11.05 17.22
CA VAL A 156 -14.62 10.89 15.86
C VAL A 156 -13.61 9.75 15.80
N THR A 157 -12.65 9.70 16.73
CA THR A 157 -11.64 8.63 16.77
C THR A 157 -12.26 7.26 17.00
N ILE A 158 -13.26 7.16 17.89
CA ILE A 158 -13.98 5.91 18.15
C ILE A 158 -14.71 5.45 16.89
N GLN A 159 -15.42 6.35 16.21
CA GLN A 159 -16.14 6.00 14.98
C GLN A 159 -15.21 5.64 13.83
N GLU A 160 -14.09 6.34 13.67
CA GLU A 160 -13.07 5.99 12.68
C GLU A 160 -12.49 4.60 12.95
N GLY A 161 -12.22 4.23 14.20
CA GLY A 161 -11.76 2.88 14.54
C GLY A 161 -12.82 1.80 14.31
N GLN A 162 -14.09 2.05 14.64
CA GLN A 162 -15.19 1.12 14.35
C GLN A 162 -15.37 0.90 12.85
N LEU A 163 -15.37 1.98 12.07
CA LEU A 163 -15.43 1.92 10.61
C LEU A 163 -14.21 1.22 10.03
N THR A 164 -13.02 1.42 10.62
CA THR A 164 -11.80 0.70 10.21
C THR A 164 -11.99 -0.82 10.31
N TRP A 165 -12.47 -1.32 11.44
CA TRP A 165 -12.77 -2.74 11.62
C TRP A 165 -13.81 -3.23 10.62
N LEU A 166 -14.89 -2.48 10.43
CA LEU A 166 -15.96 -2.87 9.50
C LEU A 166 -15.46 -2.94 8.06
N VAL A 167 -14.65 -1.98 7.61
CA VAL A 167 -14.04 -1.99 6.28
C VAL A 167 -13.12 -3.21 6.11
N TYR A 168 -12.27 -3.52 7.10
CA TYR A 168 -11.41 -4.71 7.08
C TYR A 168 -12.22 -6.01 7.00
N ILE A 169 -13.28 -6.13 7.81
CA ILE A 169 -14.13 -7.33 7.88
C ILE A 169 -14.93 -7.50 6.58
N ILE A 170 -15.50 -6.41 6.04
CA ILE A 170 -16.19 -6.41 4.76
C ILE A 170 -15.24 -6.81 3.63
N ALA A 171 -14.04 -6.23 3.58
CA ALA A 171 -13.03 -6.57 2.59
C ALA A 171 -12.65 -8.05 2.64
N ALA A 172 -12.41 -8.57 3.85
CA ALA A 172 -12.09 -9.98 4.06
C ALA A 172 -13.25 -10.89 3.67
N ALA A 173 -14.48 -10.53 4.02
CA ALA A 173 -15.69 -11.26 3.63
C ALA A 173 -15.78 -11.41 2.10
N ILE A 174 -15.61 -10.30 1.36
CA ILE A 174 -15.56 -10.29 -0.12
C ILE A 174 -14.41 -11.18 -0.63
N GLY A 175 -13.20 -10.98 -0.12
CA GLY A 175 -11.99 -11.71 -0.51
C GLY A 175 -12.04 -13.22 -0.22
N GLY A 176 -12.78 -13.62 0.82
CA GLY A 176 -12.99 -15.00 1.25
C GLY A 176 -13.78 -15.85 0.25
N ARG A 177 -14.41 -15.22 -0.77
CA ARG A 177 -15.08 -15.91 -1.86
C ARG A 177 -14.21 -16.95 -2.55
N VAL A 178 -12.89 -16.76 -2.64
CA VAL A 178 -11.97 -17.72 -3.30
C VAL A 178 -12.06 -19.13 -2.68
N ALA A 179 -12.41 -19.25 -1.41
CA ALA A 179 -12.56 -20.54 -0.73
C ALA A 179 -13.86 -21.29 -1.11
N PHE A 180 -14.86 -20.60 -1.68
CA PHE A 180 -16.18 -21.14 -2.00
C PHE A 180 -16.45 -20.91 -3.49
N ASN A 181 -16.51 -21.98 -4.29
CA ASN A 181 -16.68 -21.91 -5.75
C ASN A 181 -18.13 -21.55 -6.17
N THR A 182 -18.74 -20.55 -5.52
CA THR A 182 -20.12 -20.07 -5.70
C THR A 182 -20.10 -18.76 -6.48
N ALA A 183 -20.22 -18.83 -7.81
CA ALA A 183 -19.87 -17.70 -8.67
C ALA A 183 -20.92 -16.57 -8.75
N ASP A 184 -22.22 -16.82 -8.59
CA ASP A 184 -23.23 -15.82 -9.01
C ASP A 184 -24.33 -15.51 -7.99
N GLU A 185 -24.41 -16.26 -6.89
CA GLU A 185 -25.49 -16.11 -5.90
C GLU A 185 -25.25 -14.94 -4.96
N TYR A 186 -24.00 -14.74 -4.53
CA TYR A 186 -23.64 -13.74 -3.53
C TYR A 186 -23.16 -12.39 -4.08
N ASP A 187 -23.05 -12.26 -5.41
CA ASP A 187 -22.59 -11.02 -6.07
C ASP A 187 -23.43 -9.78 -5.74
N ALA A 188 -24.73 -9.96 -5.53
CA ALA A 188 -25.61 -8.85 -5.14
C ALA A 188 -25.32 -8.37 -3.71
N LEU A 189 -25.03 -9.30 -2.79
CA LEU A 189 -24.66 -8.98 -1.41
C LEU A 189 -23.29 -8.31 -1.35
N ASP A 190 -22.32 -8.84 -2.11
CA ASP A 190 -20.99 -8.21 -2.24
C ASP A 190 -21.14 -6.78 -2.81
N GLY A 191 -22.03 -6.58 -3.79
CA GLY A 191 -22.35 -5.25 -4.32
C GLY A 191 -22.89 -4.28 -3.28
N GLU A 192 -23.80 -4.72 -2.40
CA GLU A 192 -24.32 -3.89 -1.29
C GLU A 192 -23.22 -3.44 -0.33
N LEU A 193 -22.30 -4.33 0.02
CA LEU A 193 -21.19 -4.03 0.91
C LEU A 193 -20.16 -3.09 0.25
N ILE A 194 -19.82 -3.35 -1.02
CA ILE A 194 -18.91 -2.49 -1.80
C ILE A 194 -19.48 -1.07 -1.92
N CYS A 195 -20.78 -0.93 -2.19
CA CYS A 195 -21.43 0.38 -2.28
C CYS A 195 -21.22 1.22 -1.03
N ARG A 196 -21.41 0.62 0.15
CA ARG A 196 -21.25 1.28 1.46
C ARG A 196 -19.82 1.74 1.70
N VAL A 197 -18.84 0.87 1.45
CA VAL A 197 -17.42 1.22 1.63
C VAL A 197 -17.02 2.35 0.66
N LEU A 198 -17.48 2.33 -0.58
CA LEU A 198 -17.22 3.40 -1.55
C LEU A 198 -17.91 4.73 -1.20
N GLN A 199 -19.11 4.69 -0.60
CA GLN A 199 -19.76 5.88 -0.07
C GLN A 199 -19.00 6.49 1.10
N LEU A 200 -18.52 5.64 2.03
CA LEU A 200 -17.66 6.08 3.12
C LEU A 200 -16.35 6.68 2.60
N MET A 201 -15.72 6.06 1.59
CA MET A 201 -14.52 6.60 0.94
C MET A 201 -14.77 8.02 0.42
N ASN A 202 -15.89 8.27 -0.25
CA ASN A 202 -16.23 9.63 -0.71
C ASN A 202 -16.38 10.61 0.47
N LEU A 203 -16.98 10.17 1.57
CA LEU A 203 -17.14 10.98 2.77
C LEU A 203 -15.80 11.35 3.41
N THR A 204 -14.87 10.39 3.50
CA THR A 204 -13.53 10.61 4.09
C THR A 204 -12.62 11.41 3.17
N ASP A 205 -12.63 11.12 1.87
CA ASP A 205 -11.77 11.79 0.88
C ASP A 205 -12.12 13.28 0.73
N ASN A 206 -13.40 13.63 0.82
CA ASN A 206 -13.85 15.03 0.79
C ASN A 206 -13.31 15.87 1.96
N ARG A 207 -12.86 15.24 3.04
CA ARG A 207 -12.35 15.89 4.25
C ARG A 207 -10.86 15.71 4.46
N ILE A 208 -10.17 14.98 3.59
CA ILE A 208 -8.75 14.62 3.75
C ILE A 208 -7.82 15.82 3.97
N SER A 209 -8.17 17.00 3.44
CA SER A 209 -7.43 18.25 3.62
C SER A 209 -7.55 18.85 5.03
N GLN A 210 -8.57 18.46 5.78
CA GLN A 210 -8.85 18.92 7.15
C GLN A 210 -8.34 17.93 8.20
N GLY A 211 -7.86 16.76 7.77
CA GLY A 211 -7.46 15.65 8.63
C GLY A 211 -8.02 14.34 8.11
N GLY A 212 -7.40 13.22 8.49
CA GLY A 212 -7.85 11.88 8.12
C GLY A 212 -7.31 10.83 9.08
N CYS A 213 -7.79 9.61 8.93
CA CYS A 213 -7.41 8.47 9.75
C CYS A 213 -6.55 7.49 8.96
N GLU A 214 -5.27 7.36 9.33
CA GLU A 214 -4.35 6.43 8.66
C GLU A 214 -4.84 4.98 8.73
N LYS A 215 -5.41 4.57 9.86
CA LYS A 215 -5.93 3.22 10.08
C LYS A 215 -7.08 2.90 9.12
N LEU A 216 -8.03 3.83 8.99
CA LEU A 216 -9.14 3.71 8.06
C LEU A 216 -8.66 3.70 6.61
N GLU A 217 -7.66 4.51 6.28
CA GLU A 217 -7.08 4.54 4.95
C GLU A 217 -6.38 3.22 4.58
N LEU A 218 -5.64 2.62 5.52
CA LEU A 218 -5.06 1.29 5.33
C LEU A 218 -6.13 0.22 5.12
N ALA A 219 -7.25 0.30 5.85
CA ALA A 219 -8.42 -0.57 5.64
C ALA A 219 -9.04 -0.37 4.26
N MET A 220 -9.16 0.88 3.78
CA MET A 220 -9.63 1.20 2.42
C MET A 220 -8.72 0.59 1.35
N ILE A 221 -7.41 0.66 1.52
CA ILE A 221 -6.45 0.03 0.58
C ILE A 221 -6.62 -1.48 0.59
N TYR A 222 -6.76 -2.10 1.77
CA TYR A 222 -7.03 -3.54 1.88
C TYR A 222 -8.34 -3.94 1.21
N PHE A 223 -9.39 -3.13 1.37
CA PHE A 223 -10.65 -3.29 0.65
C PHE A 223 -10.46 -3.28 -0.86
N PHE A 224 -9.75 -2.30 -1.41
CA PHE A 224 -9.47 -2.26 -2.85
C PHE A 224 -8.67 -3.48 -3.32
N GLN A 225 -7.74 -3.99 -2.53
CA GLN A 225 -7.00 -5.21 -2.86
C GLN A 225 -7.93 -6.43 -2.98
N GLN A 226 -8.83 -6.63 -2.02
CA GLN A 226 -9.79 -7.75 -2.06
C GLN A 226 -10.83 -7.54 -3.17
N PHE A 227 -11.34 -6.31 -3.35
CA PHE A 227 -12.26 -5.98 -4.42
C PHE A 227 -11.64 -6.27 -5.80
N ARG A 228 -10.39 -5.85 -6.02
CA ARG A 228 -9.64 -6.15 -7.26
C ARG A 228 -9.51 -7.65 -7.48
N LYS A 229 -9.09 -8.37 -6.44
CA LYS A 229 -8.81 -9.81 -6.51
C LYS A 229 -10.03 -10.62 -6.97
N ILE A 230 -11.23 -10.18 -6.59
CA ILE A 230 -12.47 -10.90 -6.90
C ILE A 230 -13.17 -10.37 -8.15
N TYR A 231 -13.19 -9.05 -8.34
CA TYR A 231 -14.07 -8.36 -9.28
C TYR A 231 -13.36 -7.46 -10.32
N VAL A 232 -12.03 -7.53 -10.43
CA VAL A 232 -11.27 -6.89 -11.53
C VAL A 232 -10.32 -7.90 -12.19
N GLY A 233 -10.36 -8.03 -13.53
CA GLY A 233 -9.48 -8.91 -14.30
C GLY A 233 -10.18 -9.97 -15.17
N ASP A 234 -9.38 -10.83 -15.80
CA ASP A 234 -9.79 -11.70 -16.92
C ASP A 234 -10.80 -12.81 -16.57
N GLN A 235 -10.89 -13.21 -15.30
CA GLN A 235 -11.68 -14.35 -14.85
C GLN A 235 -13.11 -13.96 -14.42
N ILE A 236 -13.48 -12.67 -14.48
CA ILE A 236 -14.80 -12.21 -14.05
C ILE A 236 -15.79 -12.27 -15.21
N GLN A 237 -16.93 -12.90 -14.95
CA GLN A 237 -18.04 -12.93 -15.90
C GLN A 237 -18.56 -11.51 -16.12
N ARG A 238 -18.69 -11.10 -17.40
CA ARG A 238 -19.14 -9.76 -17.82
C ARG A 238 -20.55 -9.37 -17.32
N THR A 239 -21.28 -10.30 -16.69
CA THR A 239 -22.67 -10.17 -16.23
C THR A 239 -22.82 -10.32 -14.70
N SER A 240 -21.76 -10.06 -13.94
CA SER A 240 -21.84 -10.13 -12.47
C SER A 240 -22.90 -9.17 -11.92
N LYS A 241 -23.72 -9.66 -10.97
CA LYS A 241 -24.75 -8.84 -10.30
C LYS A 241 -24.13 -7.71 -9.47
N VAL A 242 -22.82 -7.78 -9.18
CA VAL A 242 -22.08 -6.72 -8.47
C VAL A 242 -22.15 -5.39 -9.23
N TYR A 243 -21.88 -5.41 -10.55
CA TYR A 243 -21.87 -4.19 -11.37
C TYR A 243 -23.26 -3.63 -11.55
N LYS A 244 -24.29 -4.49 -11.59
CA LYS A 244 -25.68 -4.03 -11.58
C LYS A 244 -25.94 -3.21 -10.32
N ARG A 245 -25.53 -3.69 -9.15
CA ARG A 245 -25.76 -2.98 -7.90
C ARG A 245 -24.96 -1.69 -7.79
N LEU A 246 -23.70 -1.70 -8.22
CA LEU A 246 -22.85 -0.52 -8.29
C LEU A 246 -23.41 0.54 -9.26
N SER A 247 -24.00 0.11 -10.37
CA SER A 247 -24.68 0.99 -11.33
C SER A 247 -25.87 1.69 -10.68
N GLU A 248 -26.73 0.95 -9.98
CA GLU A 248 -27.94 1.47 -9.33
C GLU A 248 -27.65 2.48 -8.22
N VAL A 249 -26.60 2.24 -7.41
CA VAL A 249 -26.31 3.05 -6.21
C VAL A 249 -25.29 4.15 -6.48
N LEU A 250 -24.25 3.86 -7.29
CA LEU A 250 -23.10 4.75 -7.50
C LEU A 250 -22.95 5.24 -8.93
N GLY A 251 -23.78 4.74 -9.88
CA GLY A 251 -23.60 5.02 -11.30
C GLY A 251 -22.38 4.35 -11.92
N VAL A 252 -21.78 3.37 -11.25
CA VAL A 252 -20.58 2.65 -11.71
C VAL A 252 -21.01 1.37 -12.42
N SER A 253 -21.14 1.45 -13.74
CA SER A 253 -21.83 0.42 -14.54
C SER A 253 -20.92 -0.67 -15.11
N ASP A 254 -19.61 -0.43 -15.18
CA ASP A 254 -18.67 -1.36 -15.81
C ASP A 254 -17.29 -1.36 -15.14
N GLU A 255 -16.47 -2.34 -15.53
CA GLU A 255 -15.11 -2.50 -15.03
C GLU A 255 -14.22 -1.27 -15.30
N SER A 256 -14.43 -0.52 -16.39
CA SER A 256 -13.64 0.68 -16.69
C SER A 256 -13.93 1.79 -15.69
N MET A 257 -15.19 1.98 -15.32
CA MET A 257 -15.59 2.92 -14.26
C MET A 257 -15.06 2.48 -12.89
N VAL A 258 -15.08 1.18 -12.59
CA VAL A 258 -14.42 0.65 -11.38
C VAL A 258 -12.93 0.96 -11.38
N LEU A 259 -12.21 0.67 -12.47
CA LEU A 259 -10.78 0.99 -12.58
C LEU A 259 -10.51 2.50 -12.40
N SER A 260 -11.39 3.36 -12.88
CA SER A 260 -11.30 4.81 -12.64
C SER A 260 -11.46 5.15 -11.14
N VAL A 261 -12.36 4.50 -10.41
CA VAL A 261 -12.46 4.66 -8.94
C VAL A 261 -11.16 4.24 -8.25
N PHE A 262 -10.56 3.11 -8.66
CA PHE A 262 -9.27 2.65 -8.13
C PHE A 262 -8.15 3.67 -8.35
N VAL A 263 -7.99 4.17 -9.59
CA VAL A 263 -6.91 5.10 -9.93
C VAL A 263 -7.13 6.45 -9.25
N ARG A 264 -8.38 6.94 -9.16
CA ARG A 264 -8.70 8.16 -8.39
C ARG A 264 -8.28 8.02 -6.93
N LYS A 265 -8.59 6.88 -6.30
CA LYS A 265 -8.17 6.64 -4.91
C LYS A 265 -6.64 6.59 -4.77
N ILE A 266 -5.96 5.91 -5.70
CA ILE A 266 -4.49 5.90 -5.74
C ILE A 266 -3.93 7.32 -5.82
N LEU A 267 -4.45 8.16 -6.73
CA LEU A 267 -4.05 9.56 -6.88
C LEU A 267 -4.27 10.37 -5.59
N THR A 268 -5.45 10.25 -4.99
CA THR A 268 -5.77 10.90 -3.70
C THR A 268 -4.74 10.52 -2.64
N ASN A 269 -4.43 9.23 -2.51
CA ASN A 269 -3.50 8.76 -1.49
C ASN A 269 -2.07 9.24 -1.74
N LEU A 270 -1.58 9.18 -2.98
CA LEU A 270 -0.23 9.65 -3.31
C LEU A 270 -0.08 11.17 -3.14
N LYS A 271 -1.18 11.93 -3.27
CA LYS A 271 -1.19 13.38 -3.07
C LYS A 271 -1.22 13.78 -1.59
N TYR A 272 -2.14 13.20 -0.81
CA TYR A 272 -2.40 13.66 0.56
C TYR A 272 -1.69 12.84 1.65
N TRP A 273 -1.39 11.57 1.41
CA TRP A 273 -0.78 10.66 2.39
C TRP A 273 0.72 10.40 2.16
N SER A 274 1.40 11.27 1.40
CA SER A 274 2.82 11.14 1.05
C SER A 274 3.79 11.07 2.23
N ARG A 275 3.37 11.52 3.43
CA ARG A 275 4.15 11.44 4.67
C ARG A 275 4.05 10.09 5.38
N SER A 276 3.01 9.30 5.09
CA SER A 276 2.86 7.96 5.65
C SER A 276 3.50 6.95 4.70
N GLU A 277 4.67 6.43 5.09
CA GLU A 277 5.40 5.43 4.31
C GLU A 277 4.53 4.18 4.07
N GLN A 278 3.78 3.74 5.08
CA GLN A 278 2.93 2.55 5.00
C GLN A 278 1.82 2.73 3.95
N ILE A 279 1.08 3.84 3.99
CA ILE A 279 0.01 4.14 3.03
C ILE A 279 0.59 4.28 1.62
N THR A 280 1.70 5.00 1.47
CA THR A 280 2.36 5.19 0.18
C THR A 280 2.79 3.85 -0.43
N ASN A 281 3.47 2.99 0.33
CA ASN A 281 3.92 1.69 -0.13
C ASN A 281 2.75 0.77 -0.52
N ARG A 282 1.69 0.69 0.31
CA ARG A 282 0.52 -0.15 0.02
C ARG A 282 -0.29 0.36 -1.18
N THR A 283 -0.40 1.68 -1.33
CA THR A 283 -1.03 2.34 -2.49
C THR A 283 -0.27 2.05 -3.78
N LEU A 284 1.07 2.17 -3.75
CA LEU A 284 1.91 1.87 -4.92
C LEU A 284 1.92 0.39 -5.26
N GLN A 285 1.81 -0.50 -4.27
CA GLN A 285 1.63 -1.93 -4.53
C GLN A 285 0.30 -2.20 -5.25
N LEU A 286 -0.79 -1.55 -4.85
CA LEU A 286 -2.08 -1.66 -5.56
C LEU A 286 -1.97 -1.19 -7.02
N LEU A 287 -1.29 -0.05 -7.26
CA LEU A 287 -1.02 0.43 -8.63
C LEU A 287 -0.17 -0.57 -9.43
N SER A 288 0.89 -1.10 -8.81
CA SER A 288 1.77 -2.11 -9.43
C SER A 288 0.98 -3.37 -9.82
N ASP A 289 0.13 -3.88 -8.93
CA ASP A 289 -0.71 -5.04 -9.19
C ASP A 289 -1.67 -4.82 -10.37
N LEU A 290 -2.29 -3.63 -10.44
CA LEU A 290 -3.15 -3.23 -11.55
C LEU A 290 -2.39 -3.14 -12.89
N SER A 291 -1.12 -2.72 -12.85
CA SER A 291 -0.27 -2.58 -14.04
C SER A 291 0.21 -3.91 -14.67
N VAL A 292 0.00 -5.06 -14.00
CA VAL A 292 0.45 -6.37 -14.49
C VAL A 292 -0.60 -7.06 -15.36
N GLY A 293 -1.89 -6.86 -15.10
CA GLY A 293 -2.98 -7.56 -15.80
C GLY A 293 -3.17 -7.08 -17.24
N TYR A 294 -3.06 -7.99 -18.22
CA TYR A 294 -3.07 -7.64 -19.65
C TYR A 294 -4.36 -6.95 -20.13
N THR A 295 -5.53 -7.35 -19.67
CA THR A 295 -6.80 -6.68 -20.04
C THR A 295 -7.05 -5.42 -19.24
N SER A 296 -6.80 -5.45 -17.93
CA SER A 296 -6.95 -4.28 -17.05
C SER A 296 -6.06 -3.14 -17.49
N VAL A 297 -4.79 -3.40 -17.85
CA VAL A 297 -3.85 -2.35 -18.29
C VAL A 297 -4.30 -1.66 -19.58
N ARG A 298 -4.91 -2.39 -20.53
CA ARG A 298 -5.48 -1.81 -21.77
C ARG A 298 -6.67 -0.90 -21.54
N LYS A 299 -7.43 -1.13 -20.46
CA LYS A 299 -8.51 -0.24 -20.01
C LYS A 299 -7.94 0.95 -19.25
N LEU A 300 -7.02 0.68 -18.32
CA LEU A 300 -6.34 1.70 -17.49
C LEU A 300 -5.72 2.81 -18.33
N VAL A 301 -4.97 2.47 -19.39
CA VAL A 301 -4.30 3.49 -20.21
C VAL A 301 -5.27 4.39 -20.99
N LYS A 302 -6.57 4.08 -21.03
CA LYS A 302 -7.58 4.96 -21.64
C LYS A 302 -8.18 5.95 -20.65
N LEU A 303 -7.93 5.76 -19.36
CA LEU A 303 -8.47 6.61 -18.30
C LEU A 303 -7.67 7.92 -18.23
N GLU A 304 -8.38 9.03 -18.07
CA GLU A 304 -7.78 10.36 -17.93
C GLU A 304 -6.85 10.43 -16.72
N GLU A 305 -7.19 9.74 -15.64
CA GLU A 305 -6.38 9.68 -14.42
C GLU A 305 -5.03 9.01 -14.64
N VAL A 306 -4.97 7.98 -15.50
CA VAL A 306 -3.70 7.32 -15.87
C VAL A 306 -2.90 8.20 -16.81
N GLN A 307 -3.55 8.86 -17.77
CA GLN A 307 -2.89 9.83 -18.64
C GLN A 307 -2.30 10.99 -17.83
N PHE A 308 -3.02 11.47 -16.81
CA PHE A 308 -2.52 12.46 -15.87
C PHE A 308 -1.23 11.98 -15.19
N MET A 309 -1.19 10.75 -14.64
CA MET A 309 0.04 10.21 -14.02
C MET A 309 1.21 10.11 -14.99
N LEU A 310 0.97 9.63 -16.22
CA LEU A 310 2.02 9.47 -17.24
C LEU A 310 2.60 10.81 -17.68
N ASN A 311 1.81 11.89 -17.66
CA ASN A 311 2.24 13.21 -18.10
C ASN A 311 2.72 14.12 -16.94
N ASN A 312 2.46 13.76 -15.68
CA ASN A 312 2.65 14.65 -14.52
C ASN A 312 3.36 13.97 -13.32
N HIS A 313 4.33 13.09 -13.58
CA HIS A 313 5.08 12.35 -12.55
C HIS A 313 6.22 13.16 -11.90
N THR A 314 5.92 14.30 -11.27
CA THR A 314 6.90 15.14 -10.56
C THR A 314 6.48 15.36 -9.10
N SER A 315 7.36 15.96 -8.29
CA SER A 315 7.06 16.30 -6.89
C SER A 315 5.96 17.35 -6.72
N GLU A 316 5.60 18.07 -7.79
CA GLU A 316 4.47 19.01 -7.80
C GLU A 316 3.13 18.29 -7.59
N HIS A 317 2.98 17.11 -8.20
CA HIS A 317 1.74 16.31 -8.12
C HIS A 317 1.86 15.13 -7.16
N PHE A 318 3.08 14.64 -6.96
CA PHE A 318 3.38 13.48 -6.12
C PHE A 318 4.47 13.83 -5.10
N PRO A 319 4.13 14.37 -3.92
CA PRO A 319 5.11 14.88 -2.97
C PRO A 319 6.14 13.86 -2.47
N PHE A 320 5.83 12.55 -2.53
CA PHE A 320 6.78 11.47 -2.22
C PHE A 320 7.97 11.40 -3.21
N LEU A 321 7.87 12.07 -4.36
CA LEU A 321 8.97 12.27 -5.32
C LEU A 321 9.87 13.47 -4.94
N GLY A 322 9.52 14.24 -3.92
CA GLY A 322 10.25 15.44 -3.49
C GLY A 322 11.55 15.14 -2.74
N ILE A 323 12.40 16.16 -2.64
CA ILE A 323 13.66 16.11 -1.88
C ILE A 323 13.45 16.20 -0.35
N ASP A 324 12.26 16.57 0.08
CA ASP A 324 11.92 16.69 1.52
C ASP A 324 11.75 15.32 2.19
N MET A 325 11.65 14.25 1.40
CA MET A 325 11.50 12.87 1.91
C MET A 325 12.79 12.35 2.55
N GLN A 326 12.64 11.42 3.50
CA GLN A 326 13.78 10.67 4.03
C GLN A 326 14.28 9.68 2.99
N ILE A 327 15.60 9.44 2.97
CA ILE A 327 16.24 8.55 1.98
C ILE A 327 15.70 7.12 2.08
N SER A 328 15.33 6.67 3.28
CA SER A 328 14.65 5.39 3.53
C SER A 328 13.37 5.25 2.72
N ASP A 329 12.58 6.31 2.66
CA ASP A 329 11.21 6.31 2.13
C ASP A 329 11.21 6.40 0.61
N MET A 330 12.31 6.90 0.01
CA MET A 330 12.49 7.00 -1.44
C MET A 330 12.49 5.64 -2.15
N ARG A 331 12.56 4.51 -1.42
CA ARG A 331 12.50 3.14 -1.99
C ARG A 331 11.26 2.90 -2.84
N CYS A 332 10.14 3.47 -2.43
CA CYS A 332 8.86 3.30 -3.09
C CYS A 332 8.84 3.81 -4.55
N ARG A 333 9.73 4.75 -4.90
CA ARG A 333 9.86 5.33 -6.24
C ARG A 333 10.10 4.29 -7.33
N SER A 334 10.90 3.25 -7.05
CA SER A 334 11.12 2.17 -8.02
C SER A 334 9.83 1.41 -8.35
N VAL A 335 8.92 1.25 -7.38
CA VAL A 335 7.62 0.59 -7.60
C VAL A 335 6.72 1.49 -8.45
N PHE A 336 6.68 2.79 -8.16
CA PHE A 336 5.95 3.77 -8.93
C PHE A 336 6.38 3.79 -10.40
N TYR A 337 7.67 3.97 -10.68
CA TYR A 337 8.19 3.99 -12.05
C TYR A 337 8.14 2.63 -12.75
N THR A 338 8.15 1.52 -12.01
CA THR A 338 7.84 0.20 -12.60
C THR A 338 6.41 0.15 -13.12
N ALA A 339 5.44 0.64 -12.34
CA ALA A 339 4.04 0.65 -12.74
C ALA A 339 3.78 1.63 -13.91
N LEU A 340 4.34 2.84 -13.84
CA LEU A 340 4.25 3.81 -14.94
C LEU A 340 4.90 3.29 -16.21
N GLY A 341 6.09 2.67 -16.12
CA GLY A 341 6.75 2.06 -17.27
C GLY A 341 5.87 1.00 -17.94
N ARG A 342 5.23 0.11 -17.17
CA ARG A 342 4.30 -0.88 -17.73
C ARG A 342 3.09 -0.26 -18.41
N LEU A 343 2.53 0.81 -17.83
CA LEU A 343 1.40 1.55 -18.40
C LEU A 343 1.80 2.26 -19.71
N LEU A 344 2.97 2.91 -19.72
CA LEU A 344 3.51 3.60 -20.89
C LEU A 344 3.66 2.64 -22.07
N LEU A 345 4.24 1.46 -21.83
CA LEU A 345 4.57 0.47 -22.86
C LEU A 345 3.37 -0.01 -23.68
N ILE A 346 2.15 0.04 -23.13
CA ILE A 346 0.94 -0.41 -23.86
C ILE A 346 0.71 0.40 -25.14
N ASN A 347 1.03 1.70 -25.09
CA ASN A 347 0.82 2.63 -26.21
C ASN A 347 2.13 3.29 -26.65
N LEU A 348 3.29 2.73 -26.29
CA LEU A 348 4.59 3.30 -26.67
C LEU A 348 5.04 2.81 -28.05
N GLY A 349 5.09 1.49 -28.26
CA GLY A 349 5.58 0.94 -29.53
C GLY A 349 6.99 1.45 -29.87
N GLU A 350 7.12 2.08 -31.04
CA GLU A 350 8.35 2.72 -31.55
C GLU A 350 8.26 4.27 -31.51
N ASP A 351 7.32 4.83 -30.74
CA ASP A 351 7.09 6.27 -30.63
C ASP A 351 8.16 6.95 -29.73
N GLU A 352 9.24 7.42 -30.36
CA GLU A 352 10.35 8.12 -29.71
C GLU A 352 9.91 9.46 -29.10
N GLU A 353 9.03 10.22 -29.76
CA GLU A 353 8.57 11.52 -29.26
C GLU A 353 7.82 11.36 -27.94
N LYS A 354 6.94 10.36 -27.86
CA LYS A 354 6.23 10.04 -26.63
C LYS A 354 7.16 9.56 -25.51
N PHE A 355 8.20 8.80 -25.87
CA PHE A 355 9.23 8.41 -24.91
C PHE A 355 9.96 9.65 -24.37
N GLU A 356 10.40 10.57 -25.23
CA GLU A 356 11.08 11.80 -24.84
C GLU A 356 10.22 12.69 -23.94
N GLN A 357 8.94 12.87 -24.29
CA GLN A 357 7.98 13.63 -23.48
C GLN A 357 7.85 13.04 -22.07
N PHE A 358 7.75 11.72 -21.95
CA PHE A 358 7.71 11.03 -20.66
C PHE A 358 9.04 11.20 -19.87
N MET A 359 10.19 11.15 -20.55
CA MET A 359 11.49 11.24 -19.89
C MET A 359 11.90 12.67 -19.50
N LEU A 360 11.22 13.70 -20.00
CA LEU A 360 11.57 15.12 -19.81
C LEU A 360 11.90 15.54 -18.36
N PRO A 361 11.11 15.21 -17.31
CA PRO A 361 11.47 15.59 -15.94
C PRO A 361 12.68 14.82 -15.39
N LEU A 362 12.95 13.61 -15.88
CA LEU A 362 14.15 12.84 -15.51
C LEU A 362 15.39 13.44 -16.19
N THR A 363 15.26 13.88 -17.46
CA THR A 363 16.27 14.65 -18.20
C THR A 363 16.67 15.90 -17.42
N ALA A 364 15.68 16.72 -17.02
CA ALA A 364 15.93 17.93 -16.24
C ALA A 364 16.62 17.65 -14.89
N THR A 365 16.29 16.53 -14.24
CA THR A 365 16.94 16.10 -12.99
C THR A 365 18.38 15.66 -13.23
N PHE A 366 18.66 14.91 -14.30
CA PHE A 366 20.02 14.55 -14.69
C PHE A 366 20.87 15.79 -14.98
N ASP A 367 20.35 16.74 -15.76
CA ASP A 367 21.07 17.96 -16.12
C ASP A 367 21.41 18.79 -14.88
N ALA A 368 20.46 18.91 -13.94
CA ALA A 368 20.69 19.59 -12.66
C ALA A 368 21.78 18.91 -11.81
N VAL A 369 21.77 17.57 -11.74
CA VAL A 369 22.80 16.80 -11.01
C VAL A 369 24.16 16.91 -11.72
N GLY A 370 24.21 16.79 -13.04
CA GLY A 370 25.42 16.92 -13.83
C GLY A 370 26.08 18.29 -13.68
N ASN A 371 25.28 19.36 -13.74
CA ASN A 371 25.73 20.73 -13.50
C ASN A 371 26.25 20.94 -12.07
N ALA A 372 25.61 20.33 -11.07
CA ALA A 372 26.11 20.40 -9.69
C ALA A 372 27.45 19.67 -9.54
N LEU A 373 27.59 18.48 -10.14
CA LEU A 373 28.82 17.67 -10.06
C LEU A 373 30.01 18.27 -10.83
N SER A 374 29.75 19.05 -11.89
CA SER A 374 30.82 19.72 -12.66
C SER A 374 31.42 20.91 -11.91
N VAL A 375 30.63 21.59 -11.06
CA VAL A 375 31.08 22.74 -10.25
C VAL A 375 31.57 22.30 -8.86
N ALA A 376 31.30 21.06 -8.44
CA ALA A 376 31.66 20.52 -7.13
C ALA A 376 33.14 20.62 -6.76
N GLU A 377 34.06 20.64 -7.74
CA GLU A 377 35.50 20.81 -7.49
C GLU A 377 35.91 22.27 -7.21
N ASN A 378 35.08 23.24 -7.60
CA ASN A 378 35.44 24.66 -7.66
C ASN A 378 34.49 25.60 -6.90
N GLY A 379 33.44 25.10 -6.23
CA GLY A 379 32.44 25.95 -5.58
C GLY A 379 31.59 25.27 -4.52
N VAL A 380 30.81 26.10 -3.80
CA VAL A 380 29.80 25.66 -2.83
C VAL A 380 28.55 25.24 -3.60
N TYR A 381 28.19 23.95 -3.53
CA TYR A 381 26.94 23.41 -4.06
C TYR A 381 26.18 22.68 -2.96
N ASN A 382 24.87 22.52 -3.13
CA ASN A 382 24.03 21.84 -2.14
C ASN A 382 24.20 20.32 -2.23
N GLU A 383 25.25 19.78 -1.61
CA GLU A 383 25.59 18.36 -1.67
C GLU A 383 24.42 17.45 -1.26
N THR A 384 23.73 17.78 -0.15
CA THR A 384 22.61 16.98 0.36
C THR A 384 21.47 16.89 -0.65
N GLU A 385 21.10 18.01 -1.27
CA GLU A 385 20.06 18.05 -2.29
C GLU A 385 20.49 17.30 -3.55
N THR A 386 21.74 17.47 -4.01
CA THR A 386 22.27 16.76 -5.17
C THR A 386 22.28 15.24 -4.95
N LYS A 387 22.69 14.78 -3.76
CA LYS A 387 22.62 13.37 -3.37
C LYS A 387 21.20 12.84 -3.45
N LYS A 388 20.24 13.53 -2.84
CA LYS A 388 18.82 13.10 -2.87
C LYS A 388 18.28 13.04 -4.29
N LYS A 389 18.56 14.04 -5.14
CA LYS A 389 18.15 14.03 -6.56
C LYS A 389 18.73 12.82 -7.30
N LEU A 390 20.02 12.54 -7.12
CA LEU A 390 20.67 11.38 -7.72
C LEU A 390 20.08 10.05 -7.22
N ILE A 391 19.87 9.91 -5.90
CA ILE A 391 19.28 8.72 -5.29
C ILE A 391 17.88 8.47 -5.87
N GLY A 392 17.05 9.52 -5.95
CA GLY A 392 15.73 9.44 -6.56
C GLY A 392 15.81 8.99 -8.01
N LEU A 393 16.62 9.67 -8.82
CA LEU A 393 16.81 9.36 -10.23
C LEU A 393 17.28 7.92 -10.48
N ALA A 394 18.25 7.43 -9.71
CA ALA A 394 18.71 6.05 -9.82
C ALA A 394 17.60 5.03 -9.49
N ARG A 395 16.73 5.33 -8.52
CA ARG A 395 15.57 4.48 -8.18
C ARG A 395 14.47 4.54 -9.23
N ASP A 396 14.22 5.70 -9.82
CA ASP A 396 13.23 5.93 -10.87
C ASP A 396 13.62 5.14 -12.12
N LEU A 397 14.85 5.34 -12.60
CA LEU A 397 15.40 4.65 -13.77
C LEU A 397 15.48 3.15 -13.56
N ARG A 398 15.78 2.69 -12.34
CA ARG A 398 15.76 1.26 -12.04
C ARG A 398 14.35 0.68 -12.19
N GLY A 399 13.31 1.42 -11.80
CA GLY A 399 11.92 1.02 -12.01
C GLY A 399 11.56 0.95 -13.50
N LEU A 400 11.93 1.97 -14.27
CA LEU A 400 11.72 1.99 -15.74
C LEU A 400 12.48 0.86 -16.42
N ALA A 401 13.76 0.69 -16.10
CA ALA A 401 14.57 -0.41 -16.59
C ALA A 401 13.90 -1.74 -16.26
N PHE A 402 13.40 -1.96 -15.04
CA PHE A 402 12.70 -3.21 -14.72
C PHE A 402 11.44 -3.43 -15.58
N ALA A 403 10.67 -2.37 -15.88
CA ALA A 403 9.47 -2.45 -16.70
C ALA A 403 9.77 -2.69 -18.19
N PHE A 404 10.84 -2.09 -18.72
CA PHE A 404 11.21 -2.11 -20.14
C PHE A 404 11.86 -3.45 -20.51
N ASN A 405 11.00 -4.41 -20.81
CA ASN A 405 11.34 -5.81 -21.03
C ASN A 405 11.39 -6.22 -22.51
N THR A 406 11.11 -5.30 -23.44
CA THR A 406 11.24 -5.54 -24.90
C THR A 406 12.52 -4.92 -25.44
N LYS A 407 13.05 -5.46 -26.56
CA LYS A 407 14.23 -4.91 -27.27
C LYS A 407 14.06 -3.42 -27.52
N ILE A 408 12.94 -3.02 -28.13
CA ILE A 408 12.67 -1.62 -28.54
C ILE A 408 12.67 -0.68 -27.34
N SER A 409 11.83 -0.96 -26.34
CA SER A 409 11.75 -0.10 -25.15
C SER A 409 13.06 -0.01 -24.38
N TYR A 410 13.80 -1.12 -24.28
CA TYR A 410 15.08 -1.12 -23.62
C TYR A 410 16.10 -0.29 -24.40
N MET A 411 16.10 -0.39 -25.73
CA MET A 411 16.99 0.38 -26.60
C MET A 411 16.73 1.88 -26.48
N MET A 412 15.47 2.33 -26.50
CA MET A 412 15.14 3.75 -26.24
C MET A 412 15.71 4.25 -24.92
N LEU A 413 15.57 3.46 -23.83
CA LEU A 413 16.15 3.81 -22.54
C LEU A 413 17.68 3.81 -22.56
N PHE A 414 18.31 2.82 -23.18
CA PHE A 414 19.76 2.72 -23.24
C PHE A 414 20.38 3.87 -24.04
N GLU A 415 19.80 4.21 -25.19
CA GLU A 415 20.23 5.32 -26.05
C GLU A 415 19.99 6.69 -25.42
N TRP A 416 18.97 6.82 -24.57
CA TRP A 416 18.76 8.03 -23.79
C TRP A 416 19.78 8.18 -22.64
N ILE A 417 20.13 7.10 -21.94
CA ILE A 417 21.11 7.16 -20.84
C ILE A 417 22.55 7.29 -21.38
N TYR A 418 22.91 6.53 -22.41
CA TYR A 418 24.27 6.45 -22.95
C TYR A 418 24.38 7.19 -24.29
N PRO A 419 25.43 8.01 -24.51
CA PRO A 419 26.57 8.26 -23.61
C PRO A 419 26.32 9.43 -22.64
N THR A 420 25.23 10.18 -22.81
CA THR A 420 25.05 11.51 -22.20
C THR A 420 25.08 11.51 -20.67
N TYR A 421 24.39 10.56 -20.04
CA TYR A 421 24.15 10.57 -18.60
C TYR A 421 24.97 9.54 -17.82
N THR A 422 25.55 8.55 -18.50
CA THR A 422 26.49 7.61 -17.86
C THR A 422 27.65 8.30 -17.12
N PRO A 423 28.31 9.36 -17.65
CA PRO A 423 29.40 10.06 -16.93
C PRO A 423 28.96 10.69 -15.61
N VAL A 424 27.70 11.15 -15.51
CA VAL A 424 27.14 11.71 -14.28
C VAL A 424 27.10 10.64 -13.19
N LEU A 425 26.67 9.41 -13.54
CA LEU A 425 26.62 8.27 -12.62
C LEU A 425 28.03 7.81 -12.20
N HIS A 426 28.98 7.75 -13.13
CA HIS A 426 30.39 7.44 -12.83
C HIS A 426 30.98 8.45 -11.86
N ARG A 427 30.80 9.74 -12.14
CA ARG A 427 31.32 10.83 -11.31
C ARG A 427 30.74 10.79 -9.90
N ALA A 428 29.45 10.51 -9.77
CA ALA A 428 28.81 10.37 -8.48
C ALA A 428 29.36 9.20 -7.65
N ILE A 429 29.57 8.03 -8.27
CA ILE A 429 30.19 6.87 -7.62
C ILE A 429 31.60 7.18 -7.17
N GLU A 430 32.39 7.89 -7.98
CA GLU A 430 33.76 8.27 -7.62
C GLU A 430 33.82 9.29 -6.47
N MET A 431 32.86 10.20 -6.39
CA MET A 431 32.80 11.23 -5.37
C MET A 431 32.27 10.68 -4.04
N TRP A 432 31.21 9.87 -4.09
CA TRP A 432 30.47 9.40 -2.93
C TRP A 432 30.64 7.89 -2.68
N TYR A 433 31.78 7.31 -3.08
CA TYR A 433 32.10 5.89 -2.88
C TYR A 433 31.95 5.41 -1.42
N HIS A 434 32.10 6.30 -0.45
CA HIS A 434 31.99 6.03 0.98
C HIS A 434 30.55 6.09 1.50
N ASP A 435 29.57 6.48 0.68
CA ASP A 435 28.17 6.68 1.08
C ASP A 435 27.25 5.62 0.44
N PRO A 436 26.88 4.55 1.18
CA PRO A 436 26.07 3.47 0.63
C PRO A 436 24.65 3.90 0.25
N ASP A 437 24.13 4.99 0.81
CA ASP A 437 22.82 5.52 0.45
C ASP A 437 22.81 6.03 -1.00
N VAL A 438 23.96 6.48 -1.51
CA VAL A 438 24.17 6.91 -2.89
C VAL A 438 24.63 5.77 -3.78
N THR A 439 25.64 5.01 -3.36
CA THR A 439 26.25 3.99 -4.25
C THR A 439 25.32 2.81 -4.52
N THR A 440 24.56 2.37 -3.52
CA THR A 440 23.65 1.22 -3.65
C THR A 440 22.60 1.41 -4.75
N PRO A 441 21.80 2.50 -4.79
CA PRO A 441 20.81 2.68 -5.85
C PRO A 441 21.44 2.81 -7.24
N VAL A 442 22.59 3.47 -7.38
CA VAL A 442 23.31 3.57 -8.67
C VAL A 442 23.82 2.21 -9.14
N LEU A 443 24.45 1.43 -8.25
CA LEU A 443 24.91 0.07 -8.58
C LEU A 443 23.75 -0.87 -8.90
N LYS A 444 22.62 -0.75 -8.17
CA LYS A 444 21.39 -1.51 -8.46
C LYS A 444 20.77 -1.12 -9.82
N LEU A 445 20.92 0.14 -10.27
CA LEU A 445 20.52 0.56 -11.62
C LEU A 445 21.39 -0.13 -12.68
N PHE A 446 22.73 -0.07 -12.56
CA PHE A 446 23.61 -0.77 -13.51
C PHE A 446 23.38 -2.28 -13.52
N ALA A 447 23.16 -2.89 -12.35
CA ALA A 447 22.80 -4.30 -12.24
C ALA A 447 21.50 -4.61 -13.00
N GLU A 448 20.46 -3.77 -12.90
CA GLU A 448 19.25 -3.98 -13.69
C GLU A 448 19.54 -3.81 -15.19
N LEU A 449 20.26 -2.77 -15.61
CA LEU A 449 20.58 -2.51 -17.03
C LEU A 449 21.29 -3.68 -17.72
N VAL A 450 22.15 -4.42 -17.02
CA VAL A 450 22.87 -5.58 -17.58
C VAL A 450 22.11 -6.91 -17.48
N VAL A 451 21.00 -6.96 -16.74
CA VAL A 451 20.17 -8.17 -16.65
C VAL A 451 19.35 -8.35 -17.93
N ASN A 452 19.53 -9.49 -18.60
CA ASN A 452 18.79 -9.86 -19.81
C ASN A 452 17.38 -10.40 -19.50
N ARG A 453 16.55 -9.58 -18.87
CA ARG A 453 15.15 -9.90 -18.57
C ARG A 453 14.36 -10.07 -19.86
N SER A 454 13.60 -11.15 -19.98
CA SER A 454 12.74 -11.43 -21.14
C SER A 454 13.45 -11.33 -22.51
N GLN A 455 14.76 -11.64 -22.55
CA GLN A 455 15.57 -11.52 -23.76
C GLN A 455 15.64 -10.11 -24.37
N ARG A 456 15.52 -9.05 -23.56
CA ARG A 456 15.59 -7.66 -24.04
C ARG A 456 16.95 -7.22 -24.60
N LEU A 457 18.05 -7.84 -24.14
CA LEU A 457 19.42 -7.52 -24.57
C LEU A 457 19.75 -8.28 -25.87
N GLN A 458 18.99 -8.00 -26.91
CA GLN A 458 19.21 -8.52 -28.26
C GLN A 458 19.80 -7.41 -29.12
N PHE A 459 21.13 -7.38 -29.17
CA PHE A 459 21.87 -6.46 -30.03
C PHE A 459 22.10 -7.09 -31.40
N ASP A 460 21.97 -6.29 -32.47
CA ASP A 460 22.32 -6.74 -33.81
C ASP A 460 23.83 -7.02 -33.89
N ILE A 461 24.26 -7.95 -34.74
CA ILE A 461 25.67 -8.40 -34.82
C ILE A 461 26.63 -7.24 -35.12
N SER A 462 26.16 -6.22 -35.84
CA SER A 462 26.90 -5.01 -36.17
C SER A 462 26.82 -3.91 -35.09
N SER A 463 25.99 -4.08 -34.06
CA SER A 463 25.78 -3.07 -33.04
C SER A 463 26.88 -3.12 -31.97
N PRO A 464 27.55 -2.00 -31.65
CA PRO A 464 28.51 -1.95 -30.56
C PRO A 464 27.84 -1.94 -29.17
N ASN A 465 26.51 -1.83 -29.09
CA ASN A 465 25.79 -1.52 -27.85
C ASN A 465 26.00 -2.55 -26.75
N GLY A 466 26.13 -3.83 -27.07
CA GLY A 466 26.45 -4.86 -26.07
C GLY A 466 27.83 -4.68 -25.44
N VAL A 467 28.83 -4.29 -26.24
CA VAL A 467 30.19 -3.99 -25.75
C VAL A 467 30.20 -2.70 -24.94
N LEU A 468 29.45 -1.68 -25.39
CA LEU A 468 29.33 -0.41 -24.69
C LEU A 468 28.67 -0.59 -23.32
N LEU A 469 27.55 -1.33 -23.25
CA LEU A 469 26.89 -1.67 -21.99
C LEU A 469 27.83 -2.41 -21.03
N PHE A 470 28.56 -3.42 -21.55
CA PHE A 470 29.55 -4.16 -20.76
C PHE A 470 30.67 -3.24 -20.24
N ARG A 471 31.17 -2.34 -21.09
CA ARG A 471 32.23 -1.38 -20.75
C ARG A 471 31.78 -0.44 -19.64
N GLU A 472 30.60 0.19 -19.77
CA GLU A 472 30.11 1.11 -18.74
C GLU A 472 29.86 0.39 -17.41
N ALA A 473 29.23 -0.79 -17.43
CA ALA A 473 29.01 -1.57 -16.21
C ALA A 473 30.33 -1.99 -15.55
N SER A 474 31.33 -2.41 -16.34
CA SER A 474 32.66 -2.77 -15.84
C SER A 474 33.39 -1.56 -15.25
N ASN A 475 33.33 -0.42 -15.94
CA ASN A 475 33.94 0.82 -15.47
C ASN A 475 33.35 1.29 -14.14
N VAL A 476 32.02 1.16 -13.93
CA VAL A 476 31.41 1.56 -12.65
C VAL A 476 31.95 0.71 -11.51
N ILE A 477 32.04 -0.61 -11.73
CA ILE A 477 32.57 -1.54 -10.72
C ILE A 477 34.04 -1.24 -10.43
N VAL A 478 34.85 -1.02 -11.46
CA VAL A 478 36.28 -0.69 -11.31
C VAL A 478 36.46 0.65 -10.59
N ASN A 479 35.74 1.69 -10.98
CA ASN A 479 35.82 3.02 -10.36
C ASN A 479 35.42 2.93 -8.88
N TYR A 480 34.31 2.26 -8.58
CA TYR A 480 33.85 2.06 -7.21
C TYR A 480 34.86 1.24 -6.38
N GLY A 481 35.27 0.08 -6.88
CA GLY A 481 36.18 -0.83 -6.20
C GLY A 481 37.54 -0.22 -5.94
N THR A 482 38.10 0.51 -6.92
CA THR A 482 39.40 1.17 -6.76
C THR A 482 39.35 2.24 -5.67
N ARG A 483 38.27 3.02 -5.58
CA ARG A 483 38.09 4.01 -4.50
C ARG A 483 37.89 3.33 -3.14
N LEU A 484 37.08 2.27 -3.08
CA LEU A 484 36.91 1.50 -1.84
C LEU A 484 38.24 0.94 -1.31
N LEU A 485 39.12 0.45 -2.18
CA LEU A 485 40.44 -0.07 -1.78
C LEU A 485 41.34 0.99 -1.15
N THR A 486 41.09 2.28 -1.38
CA THR A 486 41.82 3.37 -0.70
C THR A 486 41.35 3.64 0.72
N MET A 487 40.20 3.06 1.14
CA MET A 487 39.68 3.22 2.49
C MET A 487 40.49 2.36 3.48
N THR A 488 41.27 3.02 4.33
CA THR A 488 42.14 2.35 5.30
C THR A 488 41.46 2.08 6.65
N ASN A 489 40.43 2.86 7.03
CA ASN A 489 39.70 2.72 8.29
C ASN A 489 38.20 2.94 8.09
N VAL A 490 37.40 1.88 8.24
CA VAL A 490 35.92 1.97 8.30
C VAL A 490 35.50 1.93 9.77
N GLN A 491 34.66 2.88 10.20
CA GLN A 491 34.14 2.86 11.56
C GLN A 491 33.29 1.59 11.80
N LYS A 492 33.41 0.97 12.98
CA LYS A 492 32.83 -0.36 13.27
C LYS A 492 31.29 -0.39 13.12
N ASP A 493 30.63 0.72 13.41
CA ASP A 493 29.19 0.95 13.26
C ASP A 493 28.73 1.01 11.80
N GLN A 494 29.60 1.49 10.88
CA GLN A 494 29.29 1.58 9.45
C GLN A 494 29.69 0.32 8.65
N MET A 495 30.54 -0.53 9.23
CA MET A 495 31.06 -1.73 8.55
C MET A 495 29.96 -2.65 7.99
N TYR A 496 28.85 -2.88 8.71
CA TYR A 496 27.79 -3.76 8.20
C TYR A 496 27.10 -3.17 6.96
N ARG A 497 26.71 -1.90 7.02
CA ARG A 497 26.06 -1.18 5.91
C ARG A 497 26.97 -1.08 4.67
N MET A 498 28.27 -0.90 4.88
CA MET A 498 29.26 -0.83 3.79
C MET A 498 29.65 -2.20 3.23
N LYS A 499 29.69 -3.25 4.06
CA LYS A 499 30.06 -4.62 3.65
C LYS A 499 28.93 -5.37 2.97
N TYR A 500 27.69 -5.10 3.37
CA TYR A 500 26.50 -5.70 2.77
C TYR A 500 25.48 -4.64 2.29
N PRO A 501 25.88 -3.77 1.35
CA PRO A 501 25.02 -2.68 0.86
C PRO A 501 23.78 -3.20 0.10
N PHE A 502 23.83 -4.45 -0.38
CA PHE A 502 22.75 -5.05 -1.16
C PHE A 502 21.70 -5.82 -0.34
N THR A 503 21.92 -6.05 0.96
CA THR A 503 20.98 -6.78 1.85
C THR A 503 20.01 -5.87 2.63
N VAL A 504 20.14 -4.55 2.53
CA VAL A 504 19.33 -3.55 3.26
C VAL A 504 18.42 -2.73 2.33
#